data_AF-A0A954EGT3-F1
#
_entry.id   AF-A0A954EGT3-F1
#
_cell.length_a   1.000
_cell.length_b   1.000
_cell.length_c   1.000
_cell.angle_alpha   90.00
_cell.angle_beta   90.00
_cell.angle_gamma   90.00
#
_symmetry.space_group_name_H-M   'P 1'
#
loop_
_entity.id
_entity.type
_entity.pdbx_description
1 polymer ?
#
loop_
_entity_poly.entity_id
_entity_poly.type
_entity_poly.pdbx_seq_one_letter_code
_entity_poly.pdbx_strand_id
1 'polypeptide(L)' 'MSYRRVAAFKSTPDFRAYLETLGLSEVIDEEPLSADQGSPLAQPIAVQGFEVGNRWAVHPMEGWDGTLCGKPTAET' A
#
# COMPACT_ATOMS: atom_id res chain seq x y z
N MET A 1 17.11 11.08 17.10
CA MET A 1 16.42 9.79 17.31
C MET A 1 16.74 8.89 16.13
N SER A 2 17.00 7.59 16.36
CA SER A 2 17.27 6.61 15.31
C SER A 2 16.12 5.62 15.28
N TYR A 3 15.54 5.41 14.09
CA TYR A 3 14.48 4.44 13.89
C TYR A 3 15.03 3.16 13.29
N ARG A 4 14.49 2.01 13.71
CA ARG A 4 14.87 0.72 13.14
C ARG A 4 14.37 0.64 11.69
N ARG A 5 15.21 0.14 10.79
CA ARG A 5 14.85 -0.06 9.38
C ARG A 5 13.66 -1.01 9.27
N VAL A 6 12.67 -0.67 8.44
CA VAL A 6 11.44 -1.48 8.26
C VAL A 6 11.76 -2.92 7.87
N ALA A 7 12.76 -3.14 7.01
CA ALA A 7 13.20 -4.48 6.58
C ALA A 7 13.70 -5.42 7.71
N ALA A 8 13.92 -4.88 8.92
CA ALA A 8 14.34 -5.63 10.08
C ALA A 8 13.18 -6.27 10.86
N PHE A 9 11.93 -5.91 10.58
CA PHE A 9 10.74 -6.56 11.13
C PHE A 9 10.35 -7.73 10.22
N LYS A 10 10.08 -8.90 10.80
CA LYS A 10 9.79 -10.12 10.03
C LYS A 10 8.32 -10.50 10.06
N SER A 11 7.55 -9.86 10.91
CA SER A 11 6.13 -10.08 11.08
C SER A 11 5.44 -8.80 11.56
N THR A 12 4.12 -8.73 11.39
CA THR A 12 3.30 -7.64 11.92
C THR A 12 3.41 -7.50 13.45
N PRO A 13 3.40 -8.60 14.25
CA PRO A 13 3.64 -8.53 15.69
C PRO A 13 4.99 -7.92 16.07
N ASP A 14 6.08 -8.26 15.36
CA ASP A 14 7.41 -7.68 15.63
C ASP A 14 7.40 -6.16 15.46
N PHE A 15 6.67 -5.69 14.44
CA PHE A 15 6.56 -4.26 14.16
C PHE A 15 5.64 -3.56 15.16
N ARG A 16 4.52 -4.18 15.54
CA ARG A 16 3.62 -3.66 16.60
C ARG A 16 4.35 -3.49 17.93
N ALA A 17 5.13 -4.48 18.36
CA ALA A 17 5.92 -4.38 19.60
C ALA A 17 6.92 -3.22 19.56
N TYR A 18 7.49 -2.91 18.39
CA TYR A 18 8.35 -1.73 18.23
C TYR A 18 7.54 -0.43 18.32
N LEU A 19 6.36 -0.36 17.69
CA LEU A 19 5.49 0.80 17.76
C LEU A 19 4.96 1.07 19.18
N GLU A 20 4.75 0.03 20.00
CA GLU A 20 4.44 0.18 21.43
C GLU A 20 5.54 0.95 22.18
N THR A 21 6.82 0.69 21.88
CA THR A 21 7.93 1.45 22.50
C THR A 21 7.93 2.93 22.11
N LEU A 22 7.23 3.29 21.03
CA LEU A 22 7.06 4.65 20.54
C LEU A 22 5.72 5.28 20.96
N GLY A 23 4.83 4.51 21.62
CA GLY A 23 3.47 4.95 21.95
C GLY A 23 2.54 5.04 20.74
N LEU A 24 2.80 4.24 19.69
CA LEU A 24 2.11 4.30 18.39
C LEU A 24 1.44 2.97 18.00
N SER A 25 1.15 2.07 18.94
CA SER A 25 0.66 0.73 18.62
C SER A 25 -0.72 0.68 17.94
N GLU A 26 -1.51 1.76 18.03
CA GLU A 26 -2.83 1.86 17.38
C GLU A 26 -2.77 2.20 15.88
N VAL A 27 -1.60 2.53 15.33
CA VAL A 27 -1.47 2.93 13.91
C VAL A 27 -1.30 1.76 12.95
N ILE A 28 -1.45 0.52 13.44
CA ILE A 28 -1.25 -0.69 12.66
C ILE A 28 -2.36 -1.72 12.92
N ASP A 29 -2.91 -2.24 11.83
CA ASP A 29 -3.80 -3.40 11.83
C ASP A 29 -2.97 -4.69 11.75
N GLU A 30 -3.49 -5.78 12.32
CA GLU A 30 -2.82 -7.09 12.24
C GLU A 30 -2.90 -7.68 10.83
N GLU A 31 -4.06 -7.54 10.19
CA GLU A 31 -4.36 -8.05 8.85
C GLU A 31 -5.05 -6.97 8.02
N PRO A 32 -4.77 -6.89 6.70
CA PRO A 32 -5.47 -5.97 5.81
C PRO A 32 -6.92 -6.42 5.59
N LEU A 33 -7.83 -5.45 5.45
CA LEU A 33 -9.20 -5.72 5.04
C LEU A 33 -9.28 -5.93 3.52
N SER A 34 -10.03 -6.94 3.09
CA SER A 34 -10.47 -7.10 1.71
C SER A 34 -11.56 -6.08 1.34
N ALA A 35 -11.89 -5.99 0.04
CA ALA A 35 -13.01 -5.16 -0.41
C ALA A 35 -14.34 -5.59 0.22
N ASP A 36 -14.61 -6.91 0.26
CA ASP A 36 -15.83 -7.48 0.87
C ASP A 36 -15.90 -7.25 2.39
N GLN A 37 -14.76 -7.09 3.04
CA GLN A 37 -14.66 -6.74 4.46
C GLN A 37 -14.80 -5.23 4.72
N GLY A 38 -15.07 -4.42 3.69
CA GLY A 38 -15.28 -2.97 3.83
C GLY A 38 -13.99 -2.17 3.94
N SER A 39 -12.91 -2.62 3.29
CA SER A 39 -11.65 -1.88 3.24
C SER A 39 -11.84 -0.41 2.82
N PRO A 40 -11.29 0.57 3.57
CA PRO A 40 -11.32 1.98 3.16
C PRO A 40 -10.66 2.21 1.80
N LEU A 41 -9.72 1.35 1.39
CA LEU A 41 -9.05 1.42 0.09
C LEU A 41 -9.95 0.94 -1.06
N ALA A 42 -11.03 0.21 -0.77
CA ALA A 42 -12.03 -0.20 -1.77
C ALA A 42 -13.13 0.85 -1.97
N GLN A 43 -13.16 1.93 -1.18
CA GLN A 43 -14.18 2.97 -1.32
C GLN A 43 -13.95 3.80 -2.59
N PRO A 44 -15.00 4.09 -3.38
CA PRO A 44 -14.86 4.96 -4.54
C PRO A 44 -14.52 6.40 -4.13
N ILE A 45 -13.94 7.15 -5.07
CA ILE A 45 -13.61 8.57 -4.90
C ILE A 45 -13.86 9.32 -6.22
N ALA A 46 -14.45 10.51 -6.13
CA ALA A 46 -14.60 11.41 -7.26
C ALA A 46 -13.33 12.25 -7.45
N VAL A 47 -12.72 12.18 -8.64
CA VAL A 47 -11.52 12.91 -9.02
C VAL A 47 -11.81 13.68 -10.30
N GLN A 48 -11.85 15.01 -10.22
CA GLN A 48 -12.07 15.89 -11.39
C GLN A 48 -13.30 15.52 -12.24
N GLY A 49 -14.39 15.08 -11.61
CA GLY A 49 -15.62 14.68 -12.32
C GLY A 49 -15.64 13.24 -12.85
N PHE A 50 -14.58 12.48 -12.62
CA PHE A 50 -14.49 11.04 -12.90
C PHE A 50 -14.57 10.23 -11.60
N GLU A 51 -15.32 9.14 -11.58
CA GLU A 51 -15.40 8.23 -10.43
C GLU A 51 -14.34 7.13 -10.55
N VAL A 52 -13.41 7.09 -9.59
CA VAL A 52 -12.45 6.00 -9.44
C VAL A 52 -13.02 4.99 -8.45
N GLY A 53 -13.16 3.73 -8.86
CA GLY A 53 -13.83 2.69 -8.06
C GLY A 53 -13.08 2.20 -6.82
N ASN A 54 -11.85 2.66 -6.58
CA ASN A 54 -11.05 2.34 -5.40
C ASN A 54 -9.98 3.43 -5.18
N ARG A 55 -9.19 3.30 -4.11
CA ARG A 55 -8.14 4.27 -3.73
C ARG A 55 -6.73 3.74 -3.97
N TRP A 56 -6.57 2.71 -4.78
CA TRP A 56 -5.25 2.24 -5.20
C TRP A 56 -4.72 3.14 -6.32
N ALA A 57 -3.52 3.68 -6.10
CA ALA A 57 -2.81 4.47 -7.10
C ALA A 57 -1.53 3.73 -7.50
N VAL A 58 -1.33 3.57 -8.81
CA VAL A 58 -0.08 3.04 -9.35
C VAL A 58 0.80 4.24 -9.71
N HIS A 59 2.03 4.26 -9.18
CA HIS A 59 2.99 5.31 -9.54
C HIS A 59 3.23 5.30 -11.06
N PRO A 60 3.32 6.47 -11.71
CA PRO A 60 3.69 6.53 -13.11
C PRO A 60 5.08 5.91 -13.26
N MET A 61 5.16 4.81 -14.02
CA MET A 61 6.42 4.18 -14.37
C MET A 61 6.91 4.84 -15.65
N GLU A 62 7.71 5.90 -15.53
CA GLU A 62 8.38 6.51 -16.69
C GLU A 62 9.45 5.53 -17.20
N GLY A 63 9.33 5.09 -18.45
CA GLY A 63 10.38 4.29 -19.12
C GLY A 63 10.13 2.80 -19.30
N TRP A 64 8.89 2.31 -19.18
CA TRP A 64 8.56 0.96 -19.67
C TRP A 64 7.63 1.03 -20.87
N ASP A 65 8.16 0.63 -22.03
CA ASP A 65 7.35 0.15 -23.15
C ASP A 65 6.65 -1.11 -22.66
N GLY A 66 5.48 -0.91 -22.05
CA GLY A 66 4.60 -1.95 -21.59
C GLY A 66 3.68 -2.41 -22.71
N THR A 67 3.40 -3.71 -22.78
CA THR A 67 2.30 -4.21 -23.60
C THR A 67 0.96 -3.62 -23.12
N LEU A 68 -0.08 -3.67 -23.96
CA LEU A 68 -1.45 -3.28 -23.58
C LEU A 68 -1.99 -4.03 -22.34
N CYS A 69 -1.38 -5.17 -22.00
CA CYS A 69 -1.70 -5.97 -20.82
C CYS A 69 -0.82 -5.65 -19.60
N GLY A 70 -0.02 -4.59 -19.64
CA GLY A 70 0.83 -4.15 -18.54
C GLY A 70 2.08 -5.02 -18.30
N LYS A 71 2.45 -5.89 -19.24
CA LYS A 71 3.70 -6.69 -19.17
C LYS A 71 4.89 -5.92 -19.76
N PRO A 72 6.14 -6.15 -19.32
CA PRO A 72 7.34 -5.64 -19.99
C PRO A 72 7.39 -6.07 -21.46
N THR A 73 7.83 -5.19 -22.37
CA THR A 73 8.23 -5.58 -23.73
C THR A 73 9.68 -6.07 -23.74
N ALA A 74 10.12 -6.63 -24.88
CA ALA A 74 11.47 -7.16 -25.05
C ALA A 74 12.54 -6.08 -25.26
N GLU A 75 12.17 -4.81 -25.41
CA GLU A 75 13.07 -3.70 -25.74
C GLU A 75 13.64 -3.01 -24.47
N THR A 76 14.01 -3.81 -23.47
CA THR A 76 14.77 -3.36 -22.29
C THR A 76 16.27 -3.44 -22.52
#